data_AF-A0A1C3X651-F1
#
_entry.id   AF-A0A1C3X651-F1
#
_cell.length_a   1.000
_cell.length_b   1.000
_cell.length_c   1.000
_cell.angle_alpha   90.00
_cell.angle_beta   90.00
_cell.angle_gamma   90.00
#
_symmetry.space_group_name_H-M   'P 1'
#
loop_
_entity.id
_entity.type
_entity.pdbx_description
1 polymer ?
#
loop_
_entity_poly.entity_id
_entity_poly.type
_entity_poly.pdbx_seq_one_letter_code
_entity_poly.pdbx_strand_id
1 'polypeptide(L)'
;MTSDASRIQAAVSATGLELHYDKSIVLSGIDLSLARGQTLALLGPSGCGKTTLLRLVAGLLAPTKGRISISGQVVADATTKIFVPPEKRNLGMVFQDYALWPHLTVGGNVSFPLEMRGISKAEREKRTMRALERVGLAALAQRRPSDLSGGQQQRVAIARAIVAEPQLILFDEPLSNLDRELRENMVGELAELITTLGLTAIYVTHDHSEALTLADEVAIMRSGEIAQLASPDMLIKSPASPEVAEFLRLGSTADLEWRDNGWRLAGSPHVLSDTARPGQDKARILIPTRAVSLGEAAWPSLPATALRSHFRGDGHLVTASPHGTTGIELQVLSPIKIRPGEQIGLVIDTDSILWF
;
A
#
# COMPACT_ATOMS: atom_id res chain seq x y z
N MET A 1 -16.88 26.64 27.37
CA MET A 1 -17.49 25.39 26.87
C MET A 1 -16.90 25.11 25.50
N THR A 2 -15.63 24.72 25.47
CA THR A 2 -15.16 23.32 25.33
C THR A 2 -15.36 22.79 23.91
N SER A 3 -14.52 23.23 22.98
CA SER A 3 -14.09 22.40 21.85
C SER A 3 -12.63 22.03 22.07
N ASP A 4 -12.41 21.16 23.06
CA ASP A 4 -11.16 20.43 23.18
C ASP A 4 -11.19 19.37 22.08
N ALA A 5 -10.87 19.81 20.86
CA ALA A 5 -10.52 18.91 19.78
C ALA A 5 -9.26 18.20 20.26
N SER A 6 -9.44 17.02 20.86
CA SER A 6 -8.36 16.13 21.24
C SER A 6 -7.42 16.07 20.06
N ARG A 7 -6.27 16.75 20.14
CA ARG A 7 -5.22 16.66 19.12
C ARG A 7 -4.94 15.17 18.99
N ILE A 8 -5.36 14.59 17.87
CA ILE A 8 -4.96 13.24 17.49
C ILE A 8 -3.45 13.32 17.37
N GLN A 9 -2.75 12.94 18.44
CA GLN A 9 -1.32 13.11 18.51
C GLN A 9 -0.71 12.09 17.58
N ALA A 10 -0.07 12.55 16.51
CA ALA A 10 0.61 11.69 15.56
C ALA A 10 1.59 10.77 16.30
N ALA A 11 1.47 9.48 16.07
CA ALA A 11 2.42 8.49 16.53
C ALA A 11 3.75 8.64 15.78
N VAL A 12 3.67 8.99 14.49
CA VAL A 12 4.83 9.27 13.65
C VAL A 12 4.50 10.45 12.75
N SER A 13 5.45 11.34 12.57
CA SER A 13 5.39 12.38 11.52
C SER A 13 6.75 12.55 10.88
N ALA A 14 6.76 12.76 9.56
CA ALA A 14 7.91 13.23 8.81
C ALA A 14 7.53 14.52 8.10
N THR A 15 8.47 15.47 8.05
CA THR A 15 8.24 16.77 7.41
C THR A 15 9.42 17.13 6.52
N GLY A 16 9.14 17.34 5.23
CA GLY A 16 10.12 17.69 4.21
C GLY A 16 11.31 16.73 4.16
N LEU A 17 11.07 15.44 4.35
CA LEU A 17 12.15 14.46 4.51
C LEU A 17 12.81 14.19 3.16
N GLU A 18 14.11 14.44 3.06
CA GLU A 18 14.93 14.12 1.88
C GLU A 18 16.06 13.17 2.27
N LEU A 19 16.41 12.28 1.33
CA LEU A 19 17.64 11.49 1.42
C LEU A 19 18.36 11.48 0.09
N HIS A 20 19.61 11.94 0.11
CA HIS A 20 20.50 11.98 -1.04
C HIS A 20 21.71 11.07 -0.82
N TYR A 21 22.11 10.35 -1.86
CA TYR A 21 23.43 9.73 -1.96
C TYR A 21 24.21 10.45 -3.04
N ASP A 22 25.22 11.23 -2.65
CA ASP A 22 25.98 12.11 -3.53
C ASP A 22 25.07 13.03 -4.37
N LYS A 23 24.92 12.73 -5.67
CA LYS A 23 24.06 13.47 -6.61
C LYS A 23 22.68 12.82 -6.84
N SER A 24 22.44 11.64 -6.27
CA SER A 24 21.21 10.88 -6.45
C SER A 24 20.22 11.19 -5.33
N ILE A 25 19.03 11.67 -5.69
CA ILE A 25 17.92 11.90 -4.76
C ILE A 25 17.11 10.61 -4.68
N VAL A 26 17.05 10.01 -3.49
CA VAL A 26 16.28 8.78 -3.24
C VAL A 26 14.91 9.09 -2.65
N LEU A 27 14.83 10.11 -1.80
CA LEU A 27 13.57 10.64 -1.29
C LEU A 27 13.58 12.15 -1.44
N SER A 28 12.46 12.69 -1.93
CA SER A 28 12.27 14.10 -2.26
C SER A 28 11.06 14.64 -1.47
N GLY A 29 11.32 15.39 -0.40
CA GLY A 29 10.30 16.15 0.32
C GLY A 29 9.14 15.32 0.87
N ILE A 30 9.41 14.20 1.54
CA ILE A 30 8.34 13.36 2.09
C ILE A 30 7.70 14.02 3.31
N ASP A 31 6.41 14.30 3.19
CA ASP A 31 5.53 14.69 4.29
C ASP A 31 4.55 13.54 4.60
N LEU A 32 4.51 13.10 5.85
CA LEU A 32 3.54 12.09 6.31
C LEU A 32 3.22 12.28 7.79
N SER A 33 2.02 11.87 8.19
CA SER A 33 1.61 11.82 9.58
C SER A 33 0.72 10.60 9.79
N LEU A 34 1.03 9.80 10.80
CA LEU A 34 0.27 8.61 11.18
C LEU A 34 -0.27 8.76 12.60
N ALA A 35 -1.58 8.59 12.78
CA ALA A 35 -2.17 8.63 14.11
C ALA A 35 -1.87 7.35 14.92
N ARG A 36 -2.01 7.44 16.24
CA ARG A 36 -1.93 6.25 17.10
C ARG A 36 -3.08 5.28 16.78
N GLY A 37 -2.76 3.99 16.77
CA GLY A 37 -3.68 2.89 16.50
C GLY A 37 -4.03 2.73 15.02
N GLN A 38 -3.39 3.49 14.13
CA GLN A 38 -3.58 3.37 12.69
C GLN A 38 -2.41 2.62 12.03
N THR A 39 -2.71 2.05 10.87
CA THR A 39 -1.76 1.40 9.98
C THR A 39 -1.61 2.20 8.69
N LEU A 40 -0.36 2.58 8.37
CA LEU A 40 0.02 3.18 7.11
C LEU A 40 0.71 2.14 6.23
N ALA A 41 0.18 1.85 5.04
CA ALA A 41 0.91 1.10 4.03
C ALA A 41 1.74 2.03 3.14
N LEU A 42 3.02 1.71 2.97
CA LEU A 42 3.86 2.27 1.92
C LEU A 42 3.77 1.33 0.72
N LEU A 43 3.14 1.78 -0.36
CA LEU A 43 2.90 1.01 -1.58
C LEU A 43 3.62 1.65 -2.76
N GLY A 44 4.24 0.87 -3.63
CA GLY A 44 4.95 1.42 -4.79
C GLY A 44 5.82 0.39 -5.48
N PRO A 45 6.34 0.69 -6.69
CA PRO A 45 7.24 -0.21 -7.41
C PRO A 45 8.56 -0.43 -6.66
N SER A 46 9.29 -1.48 -7.01
CA SER A 46 10.63 -1.71 -6.48
C SER A 46 11.54 -0.49 -6.77
N GLY A 47 12.33 -0.08 -5.78
CA GLY A 47 13.26 1.05 -5.92
C GLY A 47 12.65 2.45 -5.74
N CYS A 48 11.35 2.60 -5.47
CA CYS A 48 10.75 3.93 -5.27
C CYS A 48 11.03 4.60 -3.91
N GLY A 49 11.76 3.93 -3.01
CA GLY A 49 12.20 4.51 -1.73
C GLY A 49 11.44 4.03 -0.47
N LYS A 50 10.52 3.07 -0.55
CA LYS A 50 9.75 2.56 0.61
C LYS A 50 10.64 2.08 1.77
N THR A 51 11.53 1.13 1.50
CA THR A 51 12.45 0.59 2.51
C THR A 51 13.42 1.67 3.01
N THR A 52 13.80 2.62 2.16
CA THR A 52 14.62 3.78 2.56
C THR A 52 13.87 4.65 3.57
N LEU A 53 12.61 4.98 3.29
CA LEU A 53 11.74 5.73 4.21
C LEU A 53 11.55 4.98 5.52
N LEU A 54 11.31 3.67 5.46
CA LEU A 54 11.20 2.81 6.64
C LEU A 54 12.49 2.85 7.49
N ARG A 55 13.65 2.76 6.85
CA ARG A 55 14.97 2.81 7.51
C ARG A 55 15.26 4.18 8.14
N LEU A 56 14.79 5.28 7.55
CA LEU A 56 14.89 6.62 8.14
C LEU A 56 14.03 6.71 9.41
N VAL A 57 12.79 6.20 9.38
CA VAL A 57 11.92 6.13 10.57
C VAL A 57 12.54 5.22 11.64
N ALA A 58 13.13 4.09 11.25
CA ALA A 58 13.81 3.16 12.14
C ALA A 58 15.08 3.75 12.79
N GLY A 59 15.67 4.79 12.20
CA GLY A 59 16.96 5.34 12.61
C GLY A 59 18.16 4.54 12.12
N LEU A 60 17.95 3.67 11.12
CA LEU A 60 19.04 2.96 10.45
C LEU A 60 19.74 3.86 9.41
N LEU A 61 19.06 4.92 8.98
CA LEU A 61 19.59 5.98 8.14
C LEU A 61 19.28 7.34 8.78
N ALA A 62 20.14 8.32 8.53
CA ALA A 62 19.89 9.72 8.87
C ALA A 62 19.42 10.49 7.63
N PRO A 63 18.40 11.36 7.74
CA PRO A 63 17.95 12.13 6.60
C PRO A 63 18.96 13.21 6.20
N THR A 64 18.99 13.55 4.91
CA THR A 64 19.78 14.67 4.39
C THR A 64 19.10 16.00 4.68
N LYS A 65 17.76 16.06 4.60
CA LYS A 65 16.95 17.19 5.03
C LYS A 65 15.66 16.73 5.71
N GLY A 66 15.01 17.66 6.39
CA GLY A 66 13.74 17.42 7.06
C GLY A 66 13.90 16.83 8.45
N ARG A 67 12.76 16.42 9.01
CA ARG A 67 12.61 16.00 10.40
C ARG A 67 11.70 14.80 10.51
N ILE A 68 11.97 13.95 11.50
CA ILE A 68 11.11 12.84 11.93
C ILE A 68 10.82 12.99 13.42
N SER A 69 9.54 12.90 13.78
CA SER A 69 9.10 12.82 15.18
C SER A 69 8.31 11.55 15.43
N ILE A 70 8.55 10.89 16.57
CA ILE A 70 7.85 9.70 17.02
C ILE A 70 7.27 9.98 18.40
N SER A 71 5.95 9.80 18.56
CA SER A 71 5.19 10.13 19.78
C SER A 71 5.47 11.54 20.32
N GLY A 72 5.57 12.51 19.42
CA GLY A 72 5.87 13.90 19.76
C GLY A 72 7.33 14.20 20.10
N GLN A 73 8.23 13.22 20.10
CA GLN A 73 9.67 13.43 20.29
C GLN A 73 10.38 13.47 18.93
N VAL A 74 11.18 14.52 18.70
CA VAL A 74 12.04 14.59 17.51
C VAL A 74 13.13 13.53 17.63
N VAL A 75 13.12 12.56 16.71
CA VAL A 75 14.11 11.47 16.67
C VAL A 75 15.17 11.68 15.59
N ALA A 76 14.88 12.49 14.58
CA ALA A 76 15.84 12.93 13.58
C ALA A 76 15.51 14.34 13.10
N ASP A 77 16.52 15.18 12.95
CA ASP A 77 16.40 16.51 12.35
C ASP A 77 17.73 16.90 11.74
N ALA A 78 17.75 17.06 10.42
CA ALA A 78 18.95 17.40 9.67
C ALA A 78 19.48 18.81 9.99
N THR A 79 18.58 19.75 10.30
CA THR A 79 18.93 21.16 10.59
C THR A 79 19.58 21.28 11.97
N THR A 80 18.97 20.68 12.98
CA THR A 80 19.48 20.71 14.36
C THR A 80 20.46 19.59 14.66
N LYS A 81 20.79 18.74 13.68
CA LYS A 81 21.67 17.58 13.78
C LYS A 81 21.26 16.58 14.88
N ILE A 82 19.96 16.49 15.15
CA ILE A 82 19.43 15.48 16.06
C ILE A 82 19.39 14.15 15.32
N PHE A 83 19.95 13.10 15.94
CA PHE A 83 19.83 11.74 15.47
C PHE A 83 19.79 10.78 16.64
N VAL A 84 18.60 10.26 16.93
CA VAL A 84 18.38 9.20 17.91
C VAL A 84 18.63 7.86 17.22
N PRO A 85 19.54 7.01 17.73
CA PRO A 85 19.84 5.72 17.11
C PRO A 85 18.67 4.72 17.32
N PRO A 86 18.57 3.65 16.51
CA PRO A 86 17.43 2.73 16.49
C PRO A 86 17.03 2.20 17.87
N GLU A 87 18.00 1.78 18.66
CA GLU A 87 17.80 1.17 19.99
C GLU A 87 17.18 2.14 21.00
N LYS A 88 17.23 3.45 20.74
CA LYS A 88 16.63 4.50 21.59
C LYS A 88 15.30 5.03 21.06
N ARG A 89 14.81 4.56 19.91
CA ARG A 89 13.54 5.01 19.33
C ARG A 89 12.30 4.25 19.82
N ASN A 90 12.49 3.20 20.64
CA ASN A 90 11.41 2.37 21.22
C ASN A 90 10.40 1.83 20.17
N LEU A 91 10.95 1.23 19.11
CA LEU A 91 10.22 0.68 17.96
C LEU A 91 10.19 -0.85 18.02
N GLY A 92 9.18 -1.46 17.41
CA GLY A 92 9.22 -2.86 16.97
C GLY A 92 9.55 -2.95 15.48
N MET A 93 10.28 -3.99 15.07
CA MET A 93 10.56 -4.23 13.65
C MET A 93 10.35 -5.70 13.29
N VAL A 94 9.68 -5.92 12.16
CA VAL A 94 9.46 -7.23 11.53
C VAL A 94 10.11 -7.18 10.16
N PHE A 95 11.14 -7.99 9.98
CA PHE A 95 11.92 -8.07 8.75
C PHE A 95 11.29 -9.04 7.74
N GLN A 96 11.64 -8.88 6.47
CA GLN A 96 11.20 -9.70 5.34
C GLN A 96 11.46 -11.20 5.53
N ASP A 97 12.62 -11.57 6.07
CA ASP A 97 13.04 -12.95 6.33
C ASP A 97 12.73 -13.40 7.78
N TYR A 98 11.93 -12.60 8.49
CA TYR A 98 11.64 -12.69 9.93
C TYR A 98 12.85 -12.48 10.85
N ALA A 99 14.08 -12.61 10.34
CA ALA A 99 15.34 -12.50 11.06
C ALA A 99 15.33 -13.21 12.43
N LEU A 100 14.73 -14.41 12.53
CA LEU A 100 14.73 -15.18 13.77
C LEU A 100 16.11 -15.76 14.03
N TRP A 101 16.59 -15.69 15.27
CA TRP A 101 17.85 -16.32 15.66
C TRP A 101 17.67 -17.83 15.74
N PRO A 102 18.32 -18.61 14.86
CA PRO A 102 18.06 -20.05 14.74
C PRO A 102 18.57 -20.86 15.94
N HIS A 103 19.52 -20.28 16.69
CA HIS A 103 20.11 -20.89 17.87
C HIS A 103 19.33 -20.61 19.16
N LEU A 104 18.33 -19.71 19.11
CA LEU A 104 17.44 -19.41 20.24
C LEU A 104 16.13 -20.16 20.08
N THR A 105 15.47 -20.50 21.21
CA THR A 105 14.09 -20.98 21.18
C THR A 105 13.13 -19.86 20.77
N VAL A 106 11.86 -20.20 20.54
CA VAL A 106 10.78 -19.22 20.36
C VAL A 106 10.75 -18.21 21.50
N GLY A 107 10.76 -18.68 22.75
CA GLY A 107 10.81 -17.83 23.93
C GLY A 107 12.11 -17.02 24.01
N GLY A 108 13.24 -17.59 23.58
CA GLY A 108 14.51 -16.88 23.47
C GLY A 108 14.45 -15.72 22.48
N ASN A 109 13.92 -15.96 21.28
CA ASN A 109 13.70 -14.93 20.26
C ASN A 109 12.82 -13.79 20.77
N VAL A 110 11.70 -14.12 21.42
CA VAL A 110 10.75 -13.12 21.92
C VAL A 110 11.28 -12.39 23.15
N SER A 111 12.05 -13.04 24.03
CA SER A 111 12.59 -12.39 25.23
C SER A 111 13.82 -11.49 24.96
N PHE A 112 14.52 -11.70 23.84
CA PHE A 112 15.77 -11.02 23.52
C PHE A 112 15.70 -9.48 23.57
N PRO A 113 14.67 -8.80 23.02
CA PRO A 113 14.56 -7.34 23.14
C PRO A 113 14.47 -6.84 24.59
N LEU A 114 13.87 -7.63 25.49
CA LEU A 114 13.79 -7.28 26.91
C LEU A 114 15.13 -7.50 27.61
N GLU A 115 15.88 -8.52 27.22
CA GLU A 115 17.24 -8.77 27.71
C GLU A 115 18.18 -7.61 27.39
N MET A 116 18.14 -7.11 26.16
CA MET A 116 18.93 -5.96 25.73
C MET A 116 18.55 -4.67 26.46
N ARG A 117 17.33 -4.60 27.01
CA ARG A 117 16.85 -3.48 27.86
C ARG A 117 17.16 -3.67 29.35
N GLY A 118 17.88 -4.74 29.73
CA GLY A 118 18.25 -5.01 31.11
C GLY A 118 17.09 -5.42 32.02
N ILE A 119 15.98 -5.91 31.46
CA ILE A 119 14.83 -6.36 32.24
C ILE A 119 15.19 -7.64 33.01
N SER A 120 14.76 -7.74 34.27
CA SER A 120 15.06 -8.90 35.13
C SER A 120 14.52 -10.20 34.55
N LYS A 121 15.18 -11.33 34.84
CA LYS A 121 14.80 -12.64 34.28
C LYS A 121 13.32 -13.00 34.54
N ALA A 122 12.85 -12.84 35.77
CA ALA A 122 11.46 -13.14 36.14
C ALA A 122 10.45 -12.30 35.35
N GLU A 123 10.71 -10.99 35.20
CA GLU A 123 9.82 -10.11 34.43
C GLU A 123 9.90 -10.40 32.92
N ARG A 124 11.08 -10.76 32.41
CA ARG A 124 11.26 -11.20 31.02
C ARG A 124 10.42 -12.43 30.71
N GLU A 125 10.48 -13.45 31.54
CA GLU A 125 9.70 -14.69 31.36
C GLU A 125 8.20 -14.40 31.32
N LYS A 126 7.70 -13.60 32.27
CA LYS A 126 6.29 -13.18 32.32
C LYS A 126 5.85 -12.44 31.06
N ARG A 127 6.59 -11.41 30.63
CA ARG A 127 6.25 -10.61 29.44
C ARG A 127 6.37 -11.41 28.15
N THR A 128 7.36 -12.30 28.07
CA THR A 128 7.55 -13.19 26.93
C THR A 128 6.37 -14.12 26.77
N MET A 129 5.92 -14.78 27.84
CA MET A 129 4.75 -15.66 27.79
C MET A 129 3.49 -14.88 27.42
N ARG A 130 3.26 -13.69 28.00
CA ARG A 130 2.14 -12.83 27.62
C ARG A 130 2.16 -12.43 26.14
N ALA A 131 3.34 -12.12 25.59
CA ALA A 131 3.47 -11.81 24.17
C ALA A 131 3.20 -13.03 23.27
N LEU A 132 3.66 -14.21 23.68
CA LEU A 132 3.40 -15.47 22.98
C LEU A 132 1.92 -15.87 23.05
N GLU A 133 1.24 -15.64 24.18
CA GLU A 133 -0.21 -15.86 24.32
C GLU A 133 -1.01 -14.98 23.34
N ARG A 134 -0.65 -13.69 23.23
CA ARG A 134 -1.30 -12.75 22.30
C ARG A 134 -1.24 -13.17 20.83
N VAL A 135 -0.24 -13.97 20.45
CA VAL A 135 -0.08 -14.47 19.08
C VAL A 135 -0.44 -15.97 18.94
N GLY A 136 -0.90 -16.61 20.03
CA GLY A 136 -1.29 -18.02 20.04
C GLY A 136 -0.13 -19.03 20.02
N LEU A 137 1.06 -18.65 20.47
CA LEU A 137 2.28 -19.48 20.42
C LEU A 137 2.84 -19.89 21.80
N ALA A 138 2.10 -19.68 22.88
CA ALA A 138 2.57 -19.97 24.25
C ALA A 138 3.07 -21.41 24.41
N ALA A 139 2.35 -22.39 23.87
CA ALA A 139 2.73 -23.82 23.94
C ALA A 139 4.01 -24.16 23.15
N LEU A 140 4.45 -23.26 22.25
CA LEU A 140 5.62 -23.48 21.38
C LEU A 140 6.86 -22.76 21.88
N ALA A 141 6.84 -22.15 23.08
CA ALA A 141 7.94 -21.34 23.62
C ALA A 141 9.31 -22.05 23.63
N GLN A 142 9.34 -23.38 23.76
CA GLN A 142 10.57 -24.17 23.81
C GLN A 142 11.04 -24.73 22.45
N ARG A 143 10.25 -24.56 21.39
CA ARG A 143 10.62 -24.99 20.03
C ARG A 143 11.73 -24.10 19.47
N ARG A 144 12.44 -24.59 18.46
CA ARG A 144 13.36 -23.77 17.65
C ARG A 144 12.64 -23.25 16.40
N PRO A 145 13.10 -22.14 15.79
CA PRO A 145 12.50 -21.62 14.55
C PRO A 145 12.41 -22.65 13.42
N SER A 146 13.39 -23.56 13.32
CA SER A 146 13.40 -24.66 12.33
C SER A 146 12.24 -25.65 12.47
N ASP A 147 11.61 -25.70 13.65
CA ASP A 147 10.52 -26.64 13.95
C ASP A 147 9.13 -26.03 13.69
N LEU A 148 9.09 -24.81 13.14
CA LEU A 148 7.87 -24.02 12.95
C LEU A 148 7.51 -23.90 11.47
N SER A 149 6.20 -23.80 11.19
CA SER A 149 5.71 -23.38 9.87
C SER A 149 6.03 -21.90 9.61
N GLY A 150 5.94 -21.46 8.34
CA GLY A 150 6.20 -20.07 7.97
C GLY A 150 5.31 -19.06 8.71
N GLY A 151 4.01 -19.31 8.82
CA GLY A 151 3.09 -18.46 9.58
C GLY A 151 3.38 -18.45 11.08
N GLN A 152 3.85 -19.57 11.65
CA GLN A 152 4.30 -19.60 13.04
C GLN A 152 5.57 -18.77 13.23
N GLN A 153 6.56 -18.88 12.34
CA GLN A 153 7.77 -18.04 12.39
C GLN A 153 7.45 -16.55 12.31
N GLN A 154 6.50 -16.17 11.44
CA GLN A 154 6.02 -14.80 11.34
C GLN A 154 5.40 -14.32 12.66
N ARG A 155 4.51 -15.11 13.27
CA ARG A 155 3.90 -14.80 14.58
C ARG A 155 4.96 -14.69 15.68
N VAL A 156 6.06 -15.46 15.64
CA VAL A 156 7.21 -15.28 16.54
C VAL A 156 7.88 -13.93 16.33
N ALA A 157 8.11 -13.52 15.07
CA ALA A 157 8.71 -12.22 14.77
C ALA A 157 7.82 -11.05 15.23
N ILE A 158 6.50 -11.18 15.09
CA ILE A 158 5.53 -10.22 15.63
C ILE A 158 5.56 -10.20 17.15
N ALA A 159 5.52 -11.36 17.81
CA ALA A 159 5.63 -11.46 19.27
C ALA A 159 6.90 -10.77 19.79
N ARG A 160 8.03 -10.98 19.11
CA ARG A 160 9.31 -10.31 19.40
C ARG A 160 9.21 -8.80 19.20
N ALA A 161 8.52 -8.33 18.16
CA ALA A 161 8.34 -6.90 17.92
C ALA A 161 7.47 -6.24 19.01
N ILE A 162 6.44 -6.93 19.51
CA ILE A 162 5.48 -6.35 20.48
C ILE A 162 5.86 -6.54 21.96
N VAL A 163 6.79 -7.45 22.28
CA VAL A 163 7.08 -7.83 23.67
C VAL A 163 7.47 -6.64 24.56
N ALA A 164 8.12 -5.65 23.96
CA ALA A 164 8.61 -4.47 24.64
C ALA A 164 7.58 -3.32 24.63
N GLU A 165 6.34 -3.60 24.19
CA GLU A 165 5.23 -2.67 24.08
C GLU A 165 5.63 -1.37 23.35
N PRO A 166 6.18 -1.47 22.12
CA PRO A 166 6.61 -0.30 21.38
C PRO A 166 5.41 0.55 20.95
N GLN A 167 5.67 1.83 20.70
CA GLN A 167 4.63 2.77 20.24
C GLN A 167 4.36 2.64 18.73
N LEU A 168 5.29 2.03 17.99
CA LEU A 168 5.25 1.87 16.55
C LEU A 168 5.90 0.55 16.16
N ILE A 169 5.29 -0.15 15.20
CA ILE A 169 5.86 -1.34 14.59
C ILE A 169 6.11 -1.07 13.09
N LEU A 170 7.28 -1.47 12.64
CA LEU A 170 7.70 -1.34 11.25
C LEU A 170 7.74 -2.73 10.60
N PHE A 171 6.99 -2.92 9.51
CA PHE A 171 7.01 -4.15 8.73
C PHE A 171 7.69 -3.89 7.39
N ASP A 172 8.75 -4.63 7.09
CA ASP A 172 9.51 -4.53 5.82
C ASP A 172 9.21 -5.75 4.94
N GLU A 173 8.22 -5.64 4.05
CA GLU A 173 7.78 -6.70 3.12
C GLU A 173 7.62 -8.10 3.75
N PRO A 174 6.91 -8.23 4.90
CA PRO A 174 6.95 -9.44 5.72
C PRO A 174 6.29 -10.67 5.08
N LEU A 175 5.58 -10.52 3.96
CA LEU A 175 4.84 -11.59 3.29
C LEU A 175 5.36 -11.89 1.86
N SER A 176 6.40 -11.18 1.43
CA SER A 176 6.92 -11.23 0.05
C SER A 176 7.45 -12.60 -0.38
N ASN A 177 7.92 -13.42 0.57
CA ASN A 177 8.51 -14.74 0.30
C ASN A 177 7.50 -15.89 0.29
N LEU A 178 6.21 -15.62 0.55
CA LEU A 178 5.17 -16.65 0.59
C LEU A 178 4.55 -16.88 -0.78
N ASP A 179 4.04 -18.09 -1.03
CA ASP A 179 3.17 -18.34 -2.17
C ASP A 179 1.84 -17.59 -2.04
N ARG A 180 1.09 -17.50 -3.13
CA ARG A 180 -0.12 -16.66 -3.20
C ARG A 180 -1.21 -17.09 -2.21
N GLU A 181 -1.50 -18.39 -2.12
CA GLU A 181 -2.60 -18.89 -1.30
C GLU A 181 -2.29 -18.72 0.19
N LEU A 182 -1.07 -19.07 0.59
CA LEU A 182 -0.62 -18.85 1.96
C LEU A 182 -0.59 -17.36 2.30
N ARG A 183 -0.13 -16.51 1.37
CA ARG A 183 -0.11 -15.05 1.55
C ARG A 183 -1.51 -14.49 1.80
N GLU A 184 -2.48 -14.82 0.95
CA GLU A 184 -3.86 -14.31 1.09
C GLU A 184 -4.44 -14.64 2.48
N ASN A 185 -4.22 -15.87 2.97
CA ASN A 185 -4.61 -16.26 4.32
C ASN A 185 -3.85 -15.48 5.40
N MET A 186 -2.53 -15.34 5.28
CA MET A 186 -1.69 -14.64 6.25
C MET A 186 -1.96 -13.14 6.32
N VAL A 187 -2.37 -12.50 5.21
CA VAL A 187 -2.78 -11.08 5.21
C VAL A 187 -3.98 -10.88 6.12
N GLY A 188 -5.00 -11.73 6.01
CA GLY A 188 -6.20 -11.65 6.86
C GLY A 188 -5.88 -11.83 8.33
N GLU A 189 -5.08 -12.86 8.66
CA GLU A 189 -4.62 -13.10 10.04
C GLU A 189 -3.81 -11.92 10.61
N LEU A 190 -2.94 -11.32 9.78
CA LEU A 190 -2.14 -10.17 10.20
C LEU A 190 -3.00 -8.94 10.42
N ALA A 191 -3.98 -8.68 9.55
CA ALA A 191 -4.93 -7.58 9.69
C ALA A 191 -5.72 -7.69 11.00
N GLU A 192 -6.24 -8.89 11.29
CA GLU A 192 -6.96 -9.18 12.53
C GLU A 192 -6.06 -8.99 13.75
N LEU A 193 -4.81 -9.48 13.69
CA LEU A 193 -3.85 -9.34 14.77
C LEU A 193 -3.52 -7.86 15.03
N ILE A 194 -3.18 -7.08 13.99
CA ILE A 194 -2.86 -5.65 14.13
C ILE A 194 -4.03 -4.91 14.79
N THR A 195 -5.25 -5.16 14.31
CA THR A 195 -6.47 -4.54 14.81
C THR A 195 -6.76 -4.94 16.25
N THR A 196 -6.75 -6.24 16.56
CA THR A 196 -7.04 -6.78 17.91
C THR A 196 -6.02 -6.31 18.94
N LEU A 197 -4.77 -6.14 18.53
CA LEU A 197 -3.71 -5.65 19.40
C LEU A 197 -3.65 -4.12 19.49
N GLY A 198 -4.46 -3.38 18.72
CA GLY A 198 -4.49 -1.91 18.70
C GLY A 198 -3.15 -1.29 18.31
N LEU A 199 -2.41 -1.93 17.40
CA LEU A 199 -1.05 -1.54 17.06
C LEU A 199 -1.04 -0.30 16.17
N THR A 200 0.00 0.53 16.32
CA THR A 200 0.34 1.54 15.31
C THR A 200 1.42 0.96 14.41
N ALA A 201 1.21 0.97 13.10
CA ALA A 201 2.10 0.27 12.17
C ALA A 201 2.42 1.06 10.90
N ILE A 202 3.65 0.93 10.41
CA ILE A 202 4.01 1.24 9.02
C ILE A 202 4.32 -0.07 8.32
N TYR A 203 3.63 -0.34 7.23
CA TYR A 203 3.71 -1.58 6.48
C TYR A 203 4.24 -1.34 5.07
N VAL A 204 5.42 -1.87 4.74
CA VAL A 204 5.99 -1.78 3.39
C VAL A 204 5.55 -2.96 2.56
N THR A 205 5.00 -2.70 1.38
CA THR A 205 4.68 -3.74 0.40
C THR A 205 4.71 -3.22 -1.03
N HIS A 206 4.78 -4.15 -1.98
CA HIS A 206 4.56 -3.92 -3.39
C HIS A 206 3.24 -4.56 -3.89
N ASP A 207 2.51 -5.26 -3.00
CA ASP A 207 1.25 -5.90 -3.29
C ASP A 207 0.07 -4.98 -2.95
N HIS A 208 -0.83 -4.81 -3.92
CA HIS A 208 -1.98 -3.93 -3.79
C HIS A 208 -3.01 -4.50 -2.81
N SER A 209 -3.21 -5.82 -2.84
CA SER A 209 -4.17 -6.50 -1.97
C SER A 209 -3.74 -6.38 -0.52
N GLU A 210 -2.45 -6.55 -0.23
CA GLU A 210 -1.90 -6.35 1.12
C GLU A 210 -2.17 -4.93 1.62
N ALA A 211 -1.76 -3.92 0.85
CA ALA A 211 -1.90 -2.52 1.25
C ALA A 211 -3.37 -2.11 1.48
N LEU A 212 -4.27 -2.49 0.58
CA LEU A 212 -5.68 -2.14 0.66
C LEU A 212 -6.44 -2.92 1.74
N THR A 213 -5.93 -4.09 2.16
CA THR A 213 -6.57 -4.91 3.21
C THR A 213 -6.07 -4.52 4.61
N LEU A 214 -4.79 -4.18 4.75
CA LEU A 214 -4.15 -3.98 6.06
C LEU A 214 -4.24 -2.54 6.58
N ALA A 215 -4.33 -1.57 5.69
CA ALA A 215 -4.03 -0.19 6.05
C ALA A 215 -5.26 0.70 6.16
N ASP A 216 -5.24 1.58 7.16
CA ASP A 216 -6.19 2.69 7.28
C ASP A 216 -5.88 3.76 6.22
N GLU A 217 -4.60 3.98 5.95
CA GLU A 217 -4.10 4.89 4.90
C GLU A 217 -2.99 4.22 4.08
N VAL A 218 -2.93 4.57 2.80
CA VAL A 218 -1.92 4.06 1.87
C VAL A 218 -1.20 5.25 1.24
N ALA A 219 0.12 5.31 1.45
CA ALA A 219 1.02 6.20 0.72
C ALA A 219 1.54 5.49 -0.53
N ILE A 220 1.04 5.90 -1.70
CA ILE A 220 1.56 5.49 -2.99
C ILE A 220 2.84 6.25 -3.27
N MET A 221 3.97 5.55 -3.28
CA MET A 221 5.30 6.10 -3.52
C MET A 221 5.75 5.88 -4.96
N ARG A 222 6.26 6.93 -5.60
CA ARG A 222 6.83 6.89 -6.95
C ARG A 222 8.03 7.82 -7.02
N SER A 223 9.15 7.32 -7.55
CA SER A 223 10.36 8.12 -7.77
C SER A 223 10.84 8.91 -6.54
N GLY A 224 10.71 8.35 -5.34
CA GLY A 224 11.14 9.02 -4.10
C GLY A 224 10.14 10.02 -3.52
N GLU A 225 8.93 10.12 -4.06
CA GLU A 225 7.87 11.04 -3.63
C GLU A 225 6.60 10.26 -3.26
N ILE A 226 5.74 10.85 -2.42
CA ILE A 226 4.37 10.36 -2.23
C ILE A 226 3.50 10.96 -3.33
N ALA A 227 3.02 10.12 -4.25
CA ALA A 227 2.11 10.51 -5.31
C ALA A 227 0.68 10.74 -4.79
N GLN A 228 0.26 9.95 -3.80
CA GLN A 228 -1.01 10.13 -3.08
C GLN A 228 -0.94 9.43 -1.73
N LEU A 229 -1.47 10.07 -0.68
CA LEU A 229 -1.70 9.50 0.64
C LEU A 229 -3.19 9.63 0.94
N ALA A 230 -3.90 8.51 1.03
CA ALA A 230 -5.32 8.49 1.33
C ALA A 230 -5.77 7.11 1.83
N SER A 231 -7.01 7.00 2.32
CA SER A 231 -7.60 5.69 2.64
C SER A 231 -7.81 4.84 1.37
N PRO A 232 -7.85 3.50 1.50
CA PRO A 232 -8.12 2.59 0.38
C PRO A 232 -9.35 2.99 -0.46
N ASP A 233 -10.45 3.35 0.20
CA ASP A 233 -11.68 3.81 -0.47
C ASP A 233 -11.45 5.06 -1.32
N MET A 234 -10.71 6.03 -0.79
CA MET A 234 -10.44 7.29 -1.47
C MET A 234 -9.47 7.11 -2.64
N LEU A 235 -8.48 6.22 -2.51
CA LEU A 235 -7.59 5.88 -3.62
C LEU A 235 -8.33 5.31 -4.83
N ILE A 236 -9.36 4.48 -4.58
CA ILE A 236 -10.17 3.87 -5.64
C ILE A 236 -11.18 4.87 -6.20
N LYS A 237 -11.86 5.63 -5.34
CA LYS A 237 -12.92 6.57 -5.75
C LYS A 237 -12.39 7.85 -6.38
N SER A 238 -11.22 8.32 -5.94
CA SER A 238 -10.65 9.60 -6.31
C SER A 238 -9.11 9.52 -6.35
N PRO A 239 -8.53 8.73 -7.28
CA PRO A 239 -7.10 8.78 -7.54
C PRO A 239 -6.69 10.21 -7.91
N ALA A 240 -5.52 10.65 -7.44
CA ALA A 240 -5.04 12.02 -7.61
C ALA A 240 -4.51 12.31 -9.03
N SER A 241 -4.21 11.27 -9.81
CA SER A 241 -3.67 11.39 -11.16
C SER A 241 -3.95 10.13 -11.99
N PRO A 242 -3.87 10.22 -13.33
CA PRO A 242 -3.92 9.05 -14.21
C PRO A 242 -2.87 8.00 -13.83
N GLU A 243 -1.67 8.43 -13.46
CA GLU A 243 -0.55 7.54 -13.10
C GLU A 243 -0.85 6.75 -11.82
N VAL A 244 -1.53 7.36 -10.84
CA VAL A 244 -1.99 6.64 -9.64
C VAL A 244 -3.09 5.64 -10.01
N ALA A 245 -4.04 6.04 -10.84
CA ALA A 245 -5.12 5.15 -11.27
C ALA A 245 -4.60 3.93 -12.06
N GLU A 246 -3.61 4.15 -12.94
CA GLU A 246 -2.92 3.10 -13.70
C GLU A 246 -2.13 2.17 -12.78
N PHE A 247 -1.39 2.74 -11.82
CA PHE A 247 -0.63 1.97 -10.84
C PHE A 247 -1.55 1.03 -10.04
N LEU A 248 -2.68 1.56 -9.56
CA LEU A 248 -3.71 0.79 -8.85
C LEU A 248 -4.55 -0.13 -9.76
N ARG A 249 -4.35 -0.07 -11.08
CA ARG A 249 -5.06 -0.88 -12.09
C ARG A 249 -6.59 -0.72 -12.03
N LEU A 250 -7.07 0.51 -11.82
CA LEU A 250 -8.49 0.80 -11.64
C LEU A 250 -9.30 0.72 -12.95
N GLY A 251 -8.64 0.77 -14.10
CA GLY A 251 -9.27 0.77 -15.40
C GLY A 251 -8.31 1.22 -16.49
N SER A 252 -8.87 1.81 -17.53
CA SER A 252 -8.12 2.31 -18.70
C SER A 252 -8.11 3.83 -18.68
N THR A 253 -6.95 4.44 -18.91
CA THR A 253 -6.85 5.88 -19.11
C THR A 253 -6.99 6.22 -20.59
N ALA A 254 -7.60 7.36 -20.89
CA ALA A 254 -7.79 7.82 -22.26
C ALA A 254 -7.78 9.34 -22.34
N ASP A 255 -7.35 9.86 -23.49
CA ASP A 255 -7.48 11.28 -23.81
C ASP A 255 -8.80 11.52 -24.52
N LEU A 256 -9.50 12.57 -24.07
CA LEU A 256 -10.70 13.09 -24.67
C LEU A 256 -10.45 14.42 -25.37
N GLU A 257 -11.22 14.65 -26.42
CA GLU A 257 -11.26 15.92 -27.14
C GLU A 257 -12.71 16.40 -27.29
N TRP A 258 -12.93 17.69 -27.07
CA TRP A 258 -14.21 18.34 -27.28
C TRP A 258 -14.34 18.79 -28.74
N ARG A 259 -15.29 18.22 -29.48
CA ARG A 259 -15.58 18.55 -30.88
C ARG A 259 -17.08 18.46 -31.15
N ASP A 260 -17.62 19.38 -31.93
CA ASP A 260 -19.04 19.44 -32.31
C ASP A 260 -20.02 19.28 -31.12
N ASN A 261 -19.75 19.98 -30.02
CA ASN A 261 -20.52 19.93 -28.77
C ASN A 261 -20.55 18.55 -28.07
N GLY A 262 -19.49 17.76 -28.21
CA GLY A 262 -19.35 16.51 -27.46
C GLY A 262 -17.91 16.11 -27.20
N TRP A 263 -17.70 15.45 -26.07
CA TRP A 263 -16.47 14.76 -25.71
C TRP A 263 -16.36 13.44 -26.47
N ARG A 264 -15.23 13.22 -27.13
CA ARG A 264 -14.92 11.98 -27.86
C ARG A 264 -13.58 11.44 -27.39
N LEU A 265 -13.40 10.12 -27.40
CA LEU A 265 -12.05 9.55 -27.32
C LEU A 265 -11.22 10.10 -28.48
N ALA A 266 -9.95 10.44 -28.22
CA ALA A 266 -9.06 10.95 -29.26
C ALA A 266 -9.04 10.00 -30.48
N GLY A 267 -9.40 10.54 -31.65
CA GLY A 267 -9.53 9.80 -32.91
C GLY A 267 -10.88 9.12 -33.16
N SER A 268 -11.70 8.91 -32.12
CA SER A 268 -13.03 8.31 -32.28
C SER A 268 -14.04 9.31 -32.85
N PRO A 269 -14.93 8.88 -33.78
CA PRO A 269 -16.03 9.71 -34.26
C PRO A 269 -17.20 9.78 -33.26
N HIS A 270 -17.21 8.97 -32.21
CA HIS A 270 -18.35 8.78 -31.33
C HIS A 270 -18.33 9.71 -30.10
N VAL A 271 -19.47 10.32 -29.79
CA VAL A 271 -19.66 11.20 -28.62
C VAL A 271 -19.89 10.35 -27.37
N LEU A 272 -18.97 10.42 -26.41
CA LEU A 272 -19.10 9.80 -25.10
C LEU A 272 -19.98 10.63 -24.17
N SER A 273 -19.85 11.96 -24.17
CA SER A 273 -20.65 12.85 -23.32
C SER A 273 -20.82 14.21 -23.99
N ASP A 274 -22.00 14.81 -23.88
CA ASP A 274 -22.34 16.14 -24.38
C ASP A 274 -22.27 17.24 -23.29
N THR A 275 -21.85 16.88 -22.09
CA THR A 275 -21.71 17.83 -20.98
C THR A 275 -20.46 18.69 -21.15
N ALA A 276 -20.65 19.95 -21.50
CA ALA A 276 -19.57 20.93 -21.64
C ALA A 276 -18.83 21.15 -20.31
N ARG A 277 -17.50 21.25 -20.38
CA ARG A 277 -16.65 21.67 -19.25
C ARG A 277 -15.99 23.00 -19.60
N PRO A 278 -16.43 24.12 -19.00
CA PRO A 278 -15.95 25.45 -19.38
C PRO A 278 -14.43 25.57 -19.32
N GLY A 279 -13.83 26.06 -20.41
CA GLY A 279 -12.38 26.29 -20.51
C GLY A 279 -11.53 25.04 -20.81
N GLN A 280 -12.14 23.89 -21.10
CA GLN A 280 -11.43 22.66 -21.48
C GLN A 280 -11.89 22.18 -22.86
N ASP A 281 -10.94 21.96 -23.77
CA ASP A 281 -11.15 21.30 -25.07
C ASP A 281 -10.47 19.93 -25.16
N LYS A 282 -9.64 19.60 -24.16
CA LYS A 282 -9.00 18.31 -23.95
C LYS A 282 -9.08 17.92 -22.48
N ALA A 283 -9.17 16.63 -22.22
CA ALA A 283 -9.14 16.09 -20.87
C ALA A 283 -8.51 14.70 -20.87
N ARG A 284 -7.84 14.32 -19.78
CA ARG A 284 -7.45 12.93 -19.55
C ARG A 284 -8.43 12.33 -18.56
N ILE A 285 -8.91 11.12 -18.85
CA ILE A 285 -9.90 10.43 -18.02
C ILE A 285 -9.41 9.05 -17.60
N LEU A 286 -10.02 8.53 -16.55
CA LEU A 286 -10.05 7.12 -16.22
C LEU A 286 -11.45 6.57 -16.52
N ILE A 287 -11.50 5.51 -17.31
CA ILE A 287 -12.68 4.66 -17.49
C ILE A 287 -12.46 3.41 -16.62
N PRO A 288 -13.11 3.32 -15.43
CA PRO A 288 -12.97 2.14 -14.58
C PRO A 288 -13.42 0.88 -15.31
N THR A 289 -12.80 -0.27 -15.04
CA THR A 289 -13.23 -1.54 -15.68
C THR A 289 -14.69 -1.85 -15.38
N ARG A 290 -15.20 -1.46 -14.20
CA ARG A 290 -16.62 -1.60 -13.82
C ARG A 290 -17.58 -0.70 -14.59
N ALA A 291 -17.08 0.35 -15.25
CA ALA A 291 -17.87 1.28 -16.04
C ALA A 291 -18.08 0.78 -17.47
N VAL A 292 -17.46 -0.34 -17.87
CA VAL A 292 -17.55 -0.90 -19.21
C VAL A 292 -18.33 -2.21 -19.17
N SER A 293 -19.34 -2.35 -20.02
CA SER A 293 -20.09 -3.58 -20.23
C SER A 293 -20.17 -3.93 -21.71
N LEU A 294 -20.51 -5.20 -22.00
CA LEU A 294 -20.65 -5.67 -23.38
C LEU A 294 -22.00 -5.24 -23.96
N GLY A 295 -21.97 -4.78 -25.21
CA GLY A 295 -23.14 -4.49 -26.04
C GLY A 295 -22.99 -5.02 -27.46
N GLU A 296 -23.95 -4.69 -28.32
CA GLU A 296 -23.88 -4.99 -29.75
C GLU A 296 -22.74 -4.21 -30.41
N ALA A 297 -22.05 -4.77 -31.41
CA ALA A 297 -20.94 -4.11 -32.12
C ALA A 297 -21.41 -2.97 -33.06
N ALA A 298 -22.26 -2.08 -32.56
CA ALA A 298 -22.85 -0.94 -33.23
C ALA A 298 -23.22 0.15 -32.20
N TRP A 299 -23.18 1.41 -32.63
CA TRP A 299 -23.62 2.55 -31.82
C TRP A 299 -25.09 2.37 -31.38
N PRO A 300 -25.46 2.62 -30.10
CA PRO A 300 -24.78 3.44 -29.09
C PRO A 300 -23.65 2.74 -28.31
N SER A 301 -23.42 1.45 -28.51
CA SER A 301 -22.24 0.79 -27.96
C SER A 301 -21.04 1.16 -28.83
N LEU A 302 -19.92 1.54 -28.22
CA LEU A 302 -18.72 1.90 -28.93
C LEU A 302 -18.15 0.66 -29.65
N PRO A 303 -18.11 0.63 -30.99
CA PRO A 303 -17.57 -0.53 -31.72
C PRO A 303 -16.08 -0.69 -31.42
N ALA A 304 -15.66 -1.93 -31.14
CA ALA A 304 -14.29 -2.24 -30.78
C ALA A 304 -13.88 -3.62 -31.30
N THR A 305 -12.57 -3.82 -31.44
CA THR A 305 -11.99 -5.13 -31.77
C THR A 305 -11.29 -5.71 -30.55
N ALA A 306 -11.63 -6.94 -30.18
CA ALA A 306 -10.96 -7.66 -29.12
C ALA A 306 -9.49 -7.91 -29.49
N LEU A 307 -8.56 -7.46 -28.64
CA LEU A 307 -7.12 -7.66 -28.85
C LEU A 307 -6.64 -8.91 -28.12
N ARG A 308 -7.09 -9.08 -26.87
CA ARG A 308 -6.71 -10.19 -25.99
C ARG A 308 -7.83 -10.48 -25.00
N SER A 309 -7.87 -11.73 -24.56
CA SER A 309 -8.84 -12.22 -23.58
C SER A 309 -8.15 -13.19 -22.64
N HIS A 310 -8.19 -12.88 -21.34
CA HIS A 310 -7.59 -13.69 -20.29
C HIS A 310 -8.66 -14.12 -19.30
N PHE A 311 -8.67 -15.41 -18.95
CA PHE A 311 -9.52 -15.89 -17.87
C PHE A 311 -9.06 -15.28 -16.55
N ARG A 312 -9.98 -14.68 -15.80
CA ARG A 312 -9.71 -14.01 -14.52
C ARG A 312 -10.92 -14.19 -13.60
N GLY A 313 -10.70 -14.82 -12.44
CA GLY A 313 -11.77 -15.11 -11.49
C GLY A 313 -12.74 -16.13 -12.07
N ASP A 314 -13.97 -15.69 -12.32
CA ASP A 314 -15.08 -16.47 -12.87
C ASP A 314 -15.45 -16.08 -14.32
N GLY A 315 -14.67 -15.20 -14.95
CA GLY A 315 -14.93 -14.74 -16.31
C GLY A 315 -13.67 -14.46 -17.13
N HIS A 316 -13.83 -13.68 -18.18
CA HIS A 316 -12.79 -13.27 -19.11
C HIS A 316 -12.62 -11.75 -19.06
N LEU A 317 -11.43 -11.29 -18.67
CA LEU A 317 -11.03 -9.90 -18.86
C LEU A 317 -10.60 -9.72 -20.32
N VAL A 318 -11.43 -9.04 -21.10
CA VAL A 318 -11.20 -8.73 -22.50
C VAL A 318 -10.60 -7.34 -22.60
N THR A 319 -9.45 -7.23 -23.28
CA THR A 319 -8.92 -5.93 -23.70
C THR A 319 -9.31 -5.72 -25.16
N ALA A 320 -9.92 -4.58 -25.47
CA ALA A 320 -10.39 -4.24 -26.80
C ALA A 320 -9.97 -2.83 -27.20
N SER A 321 -9.71 -2.63 -28.49
CA SER A 321 -9.39 -1.33 -29.06
C SER A 321 -10.64 -0.74 -29.73
N PRO A 322 -11.13 0.43 -29.28
CA PRO A 322 -12.22 1.11 -29.95
C PRO A 322 -11.89 1.53 -31.38
N HIS A 323 -12.84 1.38 -32.30
CA HIS A 323 -12.66 1.78 -33.69
C HIS A 323 -12.41 3.28 -33.84
N GLY A 324 -11.51 3.65 -34.76
CA GLY A 324 -11.10 5.03 -34.99
C GLY A 324 -10.08 5.58 -33.98
N THR A 325 -9.84 4.89 -32.87
CA THR A 325 -8.83 5.31 -31.88
C THR A 325 -7.46 4.71 -32.21
N THR A 326 -6.39 5.39 -31.79
CA THR A 326 -5.02 4.86 -31.88
C THR A 326 -4.43 4.79 -30.47
N GLY A 327 -4.02 3.60 -30.05
CA GLY A 327 -3.38 3.39 -28.73
C GLY A 327 -4.32 3.34 -27.53
N ILE A 328 -5.63 3.49 -27.73
CA ILE A 328 -6.63 3.34 -26.65
C ILE A 328 -7.03 1.86 -26.56
N GLU A 329 -6.83 1.30 -25.37
CA GLU A 329 -7.25 -0.05 -25.01
C GLU A 329 -8.23 0.05 -23.83
N LEU A 330 -9.43 -0.49 -23.98
CA LEU A 330 -10.44 -0.57 -22.91
C LEU A 330 -10.56 -2.00 -22.40
N GLN A 331 -10.89 -2.14 -21.12
CA GLN A 331 -11.07 -3.42 -20.47
C GLN A 331 -12.53 -3.65 -20.10
N VAL A 332 -13.04 -4.83 -20.40
CA VAL A 332 -14.40 -5.27 -20.07
C VAL A 332 -14.39 -6.71 -19.56
N LEU A 333 -15.25 -7.01 -18.59
CA LEU A 333 -15.46 -8.38 -18.12
C LEU A 333 -16.53 -9.07 -18.95
N SER A 334 -16.24 -10.29 -19.39
CA SER A 334 -17.14 -11.14 -20.18
C SER A 334 -17.34 -12.50 -19.49
N PRO A 335 -18.57 -13.04 -19.40
CA PRO A 335 -18.78 -14.39 -18.89
C PRO A 335 -18.28 -15.48 -19.87
N ILE A 336 -18.09 -15.13 -21.15
CA ILE A 336 -17.64 -16.04 -22.20
C ILE A 336 -16.32 -15.59 -22.82
N LYS A 337 -15.56 -16.56 -23.35
CA LYS A 337 -14.30 -16.27 -24.04
C LYS A 337 -14.55 -15.58 -25.39
N ILE A 338 -14.15 -14.32 -25.50
CA ILE A 338 -14.09 -13.57 -26.75
C ILE A 338 -12.69 -13.75 -27.37
N ARG A 339 -12.59 -14.16 -28.64
CA ARG A 339 -11.29 -14.38 -29.29
C ARG A 339 -10.70 -13.06 -29.80
N PRO A 340 -9.36 -12.95 -29.85
CA PRO A 340 -8.70 -11.87 -30.56
C PRO A 340 -9.23 -11.75 -32.01
N GLY A 341 -9.52 -10.53 -32.45
CA GLY A 341 -10.06 -10.20 -33.76
C GLY A 341 -11.60 -10.13 -33.84
N GLU A 342 -12.32 -10.64 -32.84
CA GLU A 342 -13.78 -10.51 -32.78
C GLU A 342 -14.22 -9.05 -32.60
N GLN A 343 -15.33 -8.69 -33.24
CA GLN A 343 -15.95 -7.36 -33.13
C GLN A 343 -16.95 -7.37 -31.98
N ILE A 344 -16.85 -6.38 -31.09
CA ILE A 344 -17.69 -6.26 -29.90
C ILE A 344 -18.17 -4.81 -29.75
N GLY A 345 -19.25 -4.61 -29.00
CA GLY A 345 -19.68 -3.30 -28.52
C GLY A 345 -19.23 -3.07 -27.09
N LEU A 346 -18.74 -1.87 -26.79
CA LEU A 346 -18.44 -1.42 -25.43
C LEU A 346 -19.46 -0.36 -25.01
N VAL A 347 -20.29 -0.68 -24.03
CA VAL A 347 -21.16 0.31 -23.38
C VAL A 347 -20.38 0.92 -22.23
N ILE A 348 -20.27 2.24 -22.19
CA ILE A 348 -19.51 2.97 -21.17
C ILE A 348 -20.51 3.77 -20.32
N ASP A 349 -20.54 3.50 -19.02
CA ASP A 349 -21.25 4.32 -18.03
C ASP A 349 -20.46 5.62 -17.80
N THR A 350 -20.96 6.71 -18.37
CA THR A 350 -20.31 8.03 -18.33
C THR A 350 -20.29 8.64 -16.94
N ASP A 351 -21.24 8.28 -16.08
CA ASP A 351 -21.33 8.81 -14.71
C ASP A 351 -20.25 8.20 -13.80
N SER A 352 -19.70 7.03 -14.20
CA SER A 352 -18.61 6.36 -13.52
C SER A 352 -17.21 6.81 -14.00
N ILE A 353 -17.11 7.65 -15.03
CA ILE A 353 -15.82 8.14 -15.55
C ILE A 353 -15.22 9.16 -14.58
N LEU A 354 -13.94 9.01 -14.27
CA LEU A 354 -13.19 10.01 -13.51
C LEU A 354 -12.39 10.89 -14.45
N TRP A 355 -12.36 12.18 -14.16
CA TRP A 355 -11.72 13.19 -15.00
C TRP A 355 -10.57 13.82 -14.22
N PHE A 356 -9.44 14.02 -14.90
CA PHE A 356 -8.24 14.61 -14.33
C PHE A 356 -7.98 16.01 -14.89
#